data_AF-A0A1C0W8J3-F1
#
_entry.id   AF-A0A1C0W8J3-F1
#
_cell.length_a   1.000
_cell.length_b   1.000
_cell.length_c   1.000
_cell.angle_alpha   90.00
_cell.angle_beta   90.00
_cell.angle_gamma   90.00
#
_symmetry.space_group_name_H-M   'P 1'
#
loop_
_entity.id
_entity.type
_entity.pdbx_description
1 polymer ?
#
loop_
_entity_poly.entity_id
_entity_poly.type
_entity_poly.pdbx_seq_one_letter_code
_entity_poly.pdbx_strand_id
1 'polypeptide(L)'
;MAKSFIDLGLARNVLLLTGDTISKYLHPEDKNWILFGDSATATLISNEGLAEIGETVYGTDGSGAEAIIVKNCGSRHLARTGHEEKDGADNVRCDDYFYMNGEQVFNFTIDRVPQLIDGTLSKNNVKREHIDYYVFHQANRFMLNTIRKVCSITKDKFYINIENTGSTTSSTIPIALKHCLDKNNIQKG
;
A
#
# COMPACT_ATOMS: atom_id res chain seq x y z
N MET A 1 -1.86 -15.45 3.03
CA MET A 1 -1.95 -16.53 2.03
C MET A 1 -0.66 -17.34 1.93
N ALA A 2 0.45 -16.80 1.38
CA ALA A 2 1.70 -17.56 1.18
C ALA A 2 2.21 -18.29 2.44
N LYS A 3 2.24 -17.59 3.60
CA LYS A 3 2.55 -18.18 4.91
C LYS A 3 1.74 -19.44 5.20
N SER A 4 0.42 -19.42 4.99
CA SER A 4 -0.46 -20.57 5.26
C SER A 4 -0.15 -21.79 4.39
N PHE A 5 0.28 -21.59 3.13
CA PHE A 5 0.70 -22.70 2.27
C PHE A 5 2.00 -23.36 2.77
N ILE A 6 2.95 -22.55 3.28
CA ILE A 6 4.20 -23.05 3.87
C ILE A 6 3.93 -23.76 5.19
N ASP A 7 3.19 -23.11 6.10
CA ASP A 7 2.94 -23.62 7.46
C ASP A 7 2.15 -24.94 7.46
N LEU A 8 1.23 -25.12 6.51
CA LEU A 8 0.47 -26.36 6.32
C LEU A 8 1.24 -27.44 5.54
N GLY A 9 2.46 -27.17 5.10
CA GLY A 9 3.26 -28.09 4.29
C GLY A 9 2.72 -28.33 2.87
N LEU A 10 1.81 -27.47 2.39
CA LEU A 10 1.23 -27.56 1.04
C LEU A 10 2.19 -27.07 -0.04
N ALA A 11 3.16 -26.22 0.34
CA ALA A 11 4.25 -25.79 -0.52
C ALA A 11 5.54 -25.63 0.31
N ARG A 12 6.69 -25.84 -0.33
CA ARG A 12 8.01 -25.48 0.26
C ARG A 12 8.44 -24.07 -0.13
N ASN A 13 8.09 -23.66 -1.34
CA ASN A 13 8.47 -22.38 -1.93
C ASN A 13 7.22 -21.76 -2.56
N VAL A 14 6.94 -20.50 -2.24
CA VAL A 14 5.88 -19.70 -2.84
C VAL A 14 6.51 -18.46 -3.44
N LEU A 15 6.30 -18.25 -4.75
CA LEU A 15 6.66 -17.01 -5.43
C LEU A 15 5.47 -16.05 -5.39
N LEU A 16 5.54 -15.03 -4.54
CA LEU A 16 4.54 -13.97 -4.48
C LEU A 16 4.90 -12.87 -5.48
N LEU A 17 4.04 -12.67 -6.47
CA LEU A 17 4.16 -11.60 -7.45
C LEU A 17 3.19 -10.48 -7.09
N THR A 18 3.69 -9.25 -7.09
CA THR A 18 2.87 -8.04 -7.07
C THR A 18 3.13 -7.27 -8.35
N GLY A 19 2.15 -6.59 -8.90
CA GLY A 19 2.37 -5.81 -10.11
C GLY A 19 1.13 -5.12 -10.60
N ASP A 20 1.30 -3.84 -10.91
CA ASP A 20 0.21 -2.94 -11.25
C ASP A 20 0.67 -1.98 -12.35
N THR A 21 -0.21 -1.76 -13.32
CA THR A 21 -0.06 -0.73 -14.34
C THR A 21 -1.16 0.31 -14.19
N ILE A 22 -1.19 0.95 -13.02
CA ILE A 22 -2.22 1.93 -12.65
C ILE A 22 -2.24 3.10 -13.64
N SER A 23 -1.09 3.43 -14.26
CA SER A 23 -0.98 4.48 -15.28
C SER A 23 -1.99 4.35 -16.42
N LYS A 24 -2.40 3.12 -16.77
CA LYS A 24 -3.37 2.83 -17.84
C LYS A 24 -4.80 3.21 -17.50
N TYR A 25 -5.07 3.49 -16.24
CA TYR A 25 -6.39 3.87 -15.73
C TYR A 25 -6.45 5.33 -15.31
N LEU A 26 -5.37 6.09 -15.42
CA LEU A 26 -5.34 7.51 -15.02
C LEU A 26 -5.84 8.38 -16.17
N HIS A 27 -6.71 9.35 -15.84
CA HIS A 27 -7.13 10.35 -16.81
C HIS A 27 -5.99 11.37 -17.03
N PRO A 28 -5.61 11.70 -18.28
CA PRO A 28 -4.51 12.64 -18.54
C PRO A 28 -4.72 14.04 -17.94
N GLU A 29 -5.98 14.47 -17.81
CA GLU A 29 -6.37 15.75 -17.22
C GLU A 29 -6.68 15.66 -15.70
N ASP A 30 -6.51 14.49 -15.07
CA ASP A 30 -6.59 14.36 -13.60
C ASP A 30 -5.20 14.53 -12.98
N LYS A 31 -4.94 15.65 -12.31
CA LYS A 31 -3.63 15.98 -11.74
C LYS A 31 -3.15 14.99 -10.67
N ASN A 32 -4.03 14.11 -10.15
CA ASN A 32 -3.63 13.03 -9.26
C ASN A 32 -2.69 12.01 -9.94
N TRP A 33 -2.59 12.00 -11.28
CA TRP A 33 -1.74 11.05 -12.00
C TRP A 33 -0.27 11.08 -11.56
N ILE A 34 0.22 12.25 -11.11
CA ILE A 34 1.61 12.49 -10.66
C ILE A 34 1.96 11.62 -9.44
N LEU A 35 0.97 11.15 -8.69
CA LEU A 35 1.17 10.34 -7.50
C LEU A 35 1.54 8.89 -7.79
N PHE A 36 1.30 8.38 -9.00
CA PHE A 36 1.31 6.95 -9.27
C PHE A 36 2.43 6.51 -10.20
N GLY A 37 2.89 5.27 -10.01
CA GLY A 37 3.88 4.63 -10.86
C GLY A 37 3.54 3.17 -11.12
N ASP A 38 4.01 2.67 -12.25
CA ASP A 38 3.85 1.26 -12.62
C ASP A 38 5.05 0.46 -12.14
N SER A 39 4.81 -0.72 -11.56
CA SER A 39 5.91 -1.61 -11.19
C SER A 39 5.43 -3.04 -10.98
N ALA A 40 6.38 -3.96 -10.79
CA ALA A 40 6.13 -5.31 -10.33
C ALA A 40 7.27 -5.78 -9.44
N THR A 41 6.99 -6.75 -8.57
CA THR A 41 7.98 -7.37 -7.68
C THR A 41 7.78 -8.87 -7.62
N ALA A 42 8.86 -9.58 -7.32
CA ALA A 42 8.84 -11.00 -7.02
C ALA A 42 9.46 -11.23 -5.63
N THR A 43 8.72 -11.90 -4.74
CA THR A 43 9.16 -12.24 -3.39
C THR A 43 9.07 -13.74 -3.20
N LEU A 44 10.22 -14.38 -2.94
CA LEU A 44 10.27 -15.79 -2.57
C LEU A 44 9.98 -15.93 -1.08
N ILE A 45 8.93 -16.69 -0.75
CA ILE A 45 8.56 -17.04 0.61
C ILE A 45 8.77 -18.55 0.74
N SER A 46 9.61 -18.95 1.69
CA SER A 46 9.96 -20.35 1.89
C SER A 46 10.20 -20.64 3.38
N ASN A 47 10.35 -21.91 3.72
CA ASN A 47 10.76 -22.34 5.06
C ASN A 47 12.22 -21.97 5.40
N GLU A 48 13.02 -21.62 4.40
CA GLU A 48 14.38 -21.13 4.53
C GLU A 48 14.43 -19.67 4.01
N GLY A 49 14.83 -18.73 4.87
CA GLY A 49 14.71 -17.32 4.52
C GLY A 49 15.62 -16.40 5.33
N LEU A 50 15.56 -15.12 4.95
CA LEU A 50 16.25 -14.02 5.62
C LEU A 50 15.44 -13.42 6.78
N ALA A 51 14.16 -13.77 6.90
CA ALA A 51 13.26 -13.29 7.94
C ALA A 51 12.05 -14.24 8.09
N GLU A 52 11.33 -14.11 9.19
CA GLU A 52 10.08 -14.81 9.46
C GLU A 52 8.87 -13.88 9.33
N ILE A 53 7.73 -14.44 8.92
CA ILE A 53 6.46 -13.71 8.85
C ILE A 53 5.66 -14.04 10.11
N GLY A 54 5.47 -13.03 10.97
CA GLY A 54 4.66 -13.14 12.17
C GLY A 54 3.16 -13.18 11.91
N GLU A 55 2.40 -13.03 12.98
CA GLU A 55 0.95 -12.95 12.94
C GLU A 55 0.47 -11.65 12.29
N THR A 56 -0.61 -11.73 11.52
CA THR A 56 -1.15 -10.61 10.74
C THR A 56 -2.55 -10.23 11.21
N VAL A 57 -2.86 -8.94 11.12
CA VAL A 57 -4.20 -8.39 11.37
C VAL A 57 -4.76 -7.84 10.06
N TYR A 58 -6.04 -8.08 9.83
CA TYR A 58 -6.72 -7.70 8.59
C TYR A 58 -7.93 -6.81 8.92
N GLY A 59 -8.30 -5.96 7.96
CA GLY A 59 -9.48 -5.11 8.03
C GLY A 59 -10.07 -4.90 6.65
N THR A 60 -11.39 -4.74 6.57
CA THR A 60 -12.11 -4.43 5.33
C THR A 60 -13.30 -3.57 5.66
N ASP A 61 -13.44 -2.45 4.96
CA ASP A 61 -14.57 -1.55 5.09
C ASP A 61 -15.05 -1.16 3.69
N GLY A 62 -16.17 -1.75 3.27
CA GLY A 62 -16.74 -1.50 1.94
C GLY A 62 -17.44 -0.15 1.80
N SER A 63 -17.68 0.57 2.91
CA SER A 63 -18.34 1.88 2.86
C SER A 63 -17.49 2.95 2.15
N GLY A 64 -16.17 2.77 2.12
CA GLY A 64 -15.22 3.63 1.41
C GLY A 64 -15.03 3.30 -0.07
N ALA A 65 -15.82 2.40 -0.67
CA ALA A 65 -15.63 1.96 -2.06
C ALA A 65 -15.60 3.14 -3.06
N GLU A 66 -16.47 4.13 -2.89
CA GLU A 66 -16.53 5.31 -3.77
C GLU A 66 -15.33 6.27 -3.60
N ALA A 67 -14.51 6.09 -2.57
CA ALA A 67 -13.33 6.92 -2.33
C ALA A 67 -12.11 6.49 -3.16
N ILE A 68 -12.05 5.25 -3.65
CA ILE A 68 -11.01 4.74 -4.55
C ILE A 68 -11.65 3.74 -5.51
N ILE A 69 -11.92 4.14 -6.75
CA ILE A 69 -12.71 3.33 -7.67
C ILE A 69 -12.38 3.58 -9.15
N VAL A 70 -12.50 2.55 -9.97
CA VAL A 70 -12.80 2.66 -11.40
C VAL A 70 -14.21 2.14 -11.55
N LYS A 71 -15.17 3.01 -11.87
CA LYS A 71 -16.60 2.70 -11.69
C LYS A 71 -17.16 1.92 -12.88
N ASN A 72 -16.77 2.32 -14.09
CA ASN A 72 -17.16 1.68 -15.33
C ASN A 72 -16.13 0.62 -15.78
N CYS A 73 -16.39 -0.03 -16.91
CA CYS A 73 -15.59 -1.12 -17.50
C CYS A 73 -15.56 -2.44 -16.69
N GLY A 74 -16.21 -2.51 -15.53
CA GLY A 74 -16.43 -3.74 -14.77
C GLY A 74 -17.80 -4.39 -15.08
N SER A 75 -18.04 -5.61 -14.59
CA SER A 75 -19.34 -6.29 -14.79
C SER A 75 -20.53 -5.56 -14.18
N ARG A 76 -20.30 -4.71 -13.17
CA ARG A 76 -21.32 -3.85 -12.56
C ARG A 76 -21.79 -2.74 -13.50
N HIS A 77 -20.86 -2.17 -14.27
CA HIS A 77 -21.09 -1.08 -15.23
C HIS A 77 -20.20 -1.33 -16.46
N LEU A 78 -20.70 -2.13 -17.41
CA LEU A 78 -19.91 -2.63 -18.54
C LEU A 78 -19.47 -1.52 -19.51
N ALA A 79 -20.37 -0.58 -19.79
CA ALA A 79 -20.15 0.43 -20.80
C ALA A 79 -19.27 1.57 -20.28
N ARG A 80 -18.40 2.07 -21.16
CA ARG A 80 -17.79 3.38 -20.99
C ARG A 80 -18.84 4.46 -21.23
N THR A 81 -18.85 5.50 -20.41
CA THR A 81 -19.77 6.63 -20.59
C THR A 81 -19.11 7.78 -21.34
N GLY A 82 -17.79 7.94 -21.24
CA GLY A 82 -17.06 9.11 -21.74
C GLY A 82 -17.50 10.42 -21.07
N HIS A 83 -18.20 10.34 -19.94
CA HIS A 83 -18.72 11.51 -19.26
C HIS A 83 -17.65 12.15 -18.39
N GLU A 84 -17.25 13.36 -18.73
CA GLU A 84 -16.23 14.13 -18.04
C GLU A 84 -16.87 15.28 -17.25
N GLU A 85 -16.57 15.33 -15.96
CA GLU A 85 -16.94 16.43 -15.06
C GLU A 85 -15.66 17.06 -14.52
N LYS A 86 -15.64 18.39 -14.36
CA LYS A 86 -14.56 19.06 -13.65
C LYS A 86 -14.89 19.19 -12.18
N ASP A 87 -13.94 18.83 -11.33
CA ASP A 87 -14.04 19.14 -9.91
C ASP A 87 -13.68 20.60 -9.60
N GLY A 88 -13.84 21.02 -8.34
CA GLY A 88 -13.50 22.36 -7.88
C GLY A 88 -12.00 22.72 -7.92
N ALA A 89 -11.13 21.79 -8.34
CA ALA A 89 -9.68 21.95 -8.48
C ALA A 89 -9.19 21.81 -9.94
N ASP A 90 -10.12 21.90 -10.90
CA ASP A 90 -9.90 21.71 -12.34
C ASP A 90 -9.33 20.32 -12.70
N ASN A 91 -9.56 19.29 -11.88
CA ASN A 91 -9.29 17.91 -12.29
C ASN A 91 -10.49 17.40 -13.09
N VAL A 92 -10.22 16.67 -14.17
CA VAL A 92 -11.26 15.96 -14.89
C VAL A 92 -11.53 14.62 -14.24
N ARG A 93 -12.77 14.47 -13.78
CA ARG A 93 -13.34 13.21 -13.33
C ARG A 93 -14.06 12.54 -14.50
N CYS A 94 -13.72 11.29 -14.76
CA CYS A 94 -14.45 10.42 -15.65
C CYS A 94 -14.58 9.05 -15.00
N ASP A 95 -15.81 8.54 -14.88
CA ASP A 95 -16.11 7.27 -14.20
C ASP A 95 -15.51 6.04 -14.96
N ASP A 96 -15.00 6.24 -16.18
CA ASP A 96 -14.24 5.26 -16.96
C ASP A 96 -12.78 5.11 -16.51
N TYR A 97 -12.29 6.05 -15.69
CA TYR A 97 -10.92 6.11 -15.20
C TYR A 97 -10.88 5.98 -13.67
N PHE A 98 -9.67 5.83 -13.14
CA PHE A 98 -9.40 5.78 -11.72
C PHE A 98 -9.77 7.11 -11.07
N TYR A 99 -10.58 7.03 -10.02
CA TYR A 99 -10.94 8.13 -9.15
C TYR A 99 -10.45 7.86 -7.73
N MET A 100 -9.89 8.89 -7.10
CA MET A 100 -9.51 8.86 -5.69
C MET A 100 -9.94 10.15 -4.98
N ASN A 101 -10.74 10.00 -3.92
CA ASN A 101 -11.01 11.07 -2.97
C ASN A 101 -9.91 11.11 -1.90
N GLY A 102 -8.92 11.97 -2.10
CA GLY A 102 -7.75 12.06 -1.21
C GLY A 102 -8.09 12.39 0.25
N GLU A 103 -9.14 13.18 0.50
CA GLU A 103 -9.58 13.53 1.87
C GLU A 103 -10.16 12.32 2.61
N GLN A 104 -11.08 11.60 1.98
CA GLN A 104 -11.66 10.39 2.57
C GLN A 104 -10.60 9.32 2.84
N VAL A 105 -9.69 9.11 1.88
CA VAL A 105 -8.56 8.18 2.04
C VAL A 105 -7.63 8.61 3.17
N PHE A 106 -7.36 9.91 3.30
CA PHE A 106 -6.56 10.46 4.40
C PHE A 106 -7.20 10.22 5.76
N ASN A 107 -8.47 10.59 5.91
CA ASN A 107 -9.22 10.42 7.17
C ASN A 107 -9.32 8.94 7.57
N PHE A 108 -9.60 8.05 6.61
CA PHE A 108 -9.59 6.61 6.83
C PHE A 108 -8.22 6.13 7.32
N THR A 109 -7.14 6.58 6.69
CA THR A 109 -5.77 6.15 7.01
C THR A 109 -5.37 6.55 8.43
N ILE A 110 -5.61 7.80 8.82
CA ILE A 110 -5.25 8.29 10.17
C ILE A 110 -6.08 7.65 11.28
N ASP A 111 -7.32 7.22 10.99
CA ASP A 111 -8.18 6.53 11.94
C ASP A 111 -7.80 5.05 12.12
N ARG A 112 -7.57 4.33 11.01
CA ARG A 112 -7.42 2.87 11.03
C ARG A 112 -6.00 2.37 11.24
N VAL A 113 -4.99 3.03 10.69
CA VAL A 113 -3.61 2.52 10.73
C VAL A 113 -3.03 2.46 12.14
N PRO A 114 -3.27 3.43 13.05
CA PRO A 114 -2.78 3.30 14.44
C PRO A 114 -3.35 2.06 15.14
N GLN A 115 -4.65 1.81 14.98
CA GLN A 115 -5.33 0.62 15.52
C GLN A 115 -4.76 -0.67 14.93
N LEU A 116 -4.44 -0.67 13.64
CA LEU A 116 -3.80 -1.81 12.97
C LEU A 116 -2.41 -2.13 13.53
N ILE A 117 -1.60 -1.09 13.80
CA ILE A 117 -0.28 -1.26 14.41
C ILE A 117 -0.42 -1.87 15.80
N ASP A 118 -1.25 -1.27 16.65
CA ASP A 118 -1.41 -1.72 18.04
C ASP A 118 -1.98 -3.16 18.08
N GLY A 119 -2.93 -3.49 17.22
CA GLY A 119 -3.46 -4.85 17.06
C GLY A 119 -2.40 -5.84 16.58
N THR A 120 -1.54 -5.45 15.63
CA THR A 120 -0.46 -6.30 15.11
C THR A 120 0.59 -6.57 16.20
N LEU A 121 1.01 -5.54 16.94
CA LEU A 121 1.95 -5.66 18.06
C LEU A 121 1.39 -6.56 19.16
N SER A 122 0.13 -6.35 19.54
CA SER A 122 -0.55 -7.17 20.55
C SER A 122 -0.64 -8.62 20.12
N LYS A 123 -1.04 -8.90 18.87
CA LYS A 123 -1.17 -10.28 18.35
C LYS A 123 0.16 -11.04 18.32
N ASN A 124 1.27 -10.33 18.15
CA ASN A 124 2.61 -10.92 18.15
C ASN A 124 3.30 -10.88 19.53
N ASN A 125 2.64 -10.34 20.57
CA ASN A 125 3.25 -10.10 21.88
C ASN A 125 4.55 -9.27 21.84
N VAL A 126 4.63 -8.31 20.91
CA VAL A 126 5.80 -7.44 20.73
C VAL A 126 5.51 -6.04 21.25
N LYS A 127 6.47 -5.48 22.01
CA LYS A 127 6.40 -4.08 22.44
C LYS A 127 6.91 -3.15 21.35
N ARG A 128 6.33 -1.94 21.26
CA ARG A 128 6.70 -0.91 20.29
C ARG A 128 8.20 -0.56 20.30
N GLU A 129 8.83 -0.61 21.48
CA GLU A 129 10.26 -0.35 21.68
C GLU A 129 11.18 -1.36 21.00
N HIS A 130 10.71 -2.60 20.81
CA HIS A 130 11.45 -3.69 20.14
C HIS A 130 11.30 -3.68 18.62
N ILE A 131 10.55 -2.73 18.05
CA ILE A 131 10.48 -2.58 16.60
C ILE A 131 11.65 -1.73 16.13
N ASP A 132 12.52 -2.33 15.32
CA ASP A 132 13.68 -1.65 14.74
C ASP A 132 13.28 -0.70 13.61
N TYR A 133 12.31 -1.10 12.78
CA TYR A 133 11.96 -0.37 11.58
C TYR A 133 10.51 -0.55 11.17
N TYR A 134 9.89 0.52 10.66
CA TYR A 134 8.53 0.55 10.16
C TYR A 134 8.52 0.84 8.65
N VAL A 135 7.92 -0.07 7.88
CA VAL A 135 7.78 0.03 6.43
C VAL A 135 6.30 0.02 6.08
N PHE A 136 5.78 1.17 5.64
CA PHE A 136 4.38 1.35 5.25
C PHE A 136 4.20 1.33 3.73
N HIS A 137 2.95 1.18 3.28
CA HIS A 137 2.56 1.49 1.90
C HIS A 137 3.01 2.91 1.52
N GLN A 138 3.75 3.03 0.42
CA GLN A 138 4.30 4.30 -0.06
C GLN A 138 3.24 5.09 -0.85
N ALA A 139 2.27 5.69 -0.14
CA ALA A 139 1.19 6.46 -0.77
C ALA A 139 1.65 7.83 -1.29
N ASN A 140 2.11 8.70 -0.39
CA ASN A 140 2.77 9.96 -0.70
C ASN A 140 3.51 10.49 0.52
N ARG A 141 4.44 11.42 0.31
CA ARG A 141 5.29 11.97 1.38
C ARG A 141 4.48 12.70 2.46
N PHE A 142 3.37 13.34 2.12
CA PHE A 142 2.51 14.03 3.09
C PHE A 142 1.83 13.01 4.02
N MET A 143 1.14 12.01 3.45
CA MET A 143 0.49 10.93 4.19
C MET A 143 1.45 10.19 5.11
N LEU A 144 2.61 9.77 4.58
CA LEU A 144 3.63 9.04 5.34
C LEU A 144 4.16 9.85 6.53
N ASN A 145 4.37 11.16 6.35
CA ASN A 145 4.82 12.01 7.45
C ASN A 145 3.74 12.22 8.51
N THR A 146 2.48 12.33 8.09
CA THR A 146 1.34 12.44 9.01
C THR A 146 1.18 11.16 9.82
N ILE A 147 1.11 10.00 9.16
CA ILE A 147 0.90 8.73 9.88
C ILE A 147 2.05 8.43 10.84
N ARG A 148 3.30 8.74 10.45
CA ARG A 148 4.47 8.62 11.33
C ARG A 148 4.28 9.45 12.61
N LYS A 149 3.79 10.68 12.50
CA LYS A 149 3.54 11.57 13.66
C LYS A 149 2.39 11.06 14.52
N VAL A 150 1.27 10.67 13.92
CA VAL A 150 0.10 10.12 14.63
C VAL A 150 0.48 8.85 15.40
N CYS A 151 1.35 8.03 14.81
CA CYS A 151 1.84 6.80 15.42
C CYS A 151 3.06 7.01 16.34
N SER A 152 3.50 8.25 16.60
CA SER A 152 4.67 8.57 17.43
C SER A 152 5.94 7.80 17.04
N ILE A 153 6.16 7.57 15.75
CA ILE A 153 7.33 6.85 15.22
C ILE A 153 8.45 7.85 14.92
N THR A 154 9.68 7.54 15.34
CA THR A 154 10.84 8.40 15.08
C THR A 154 11.28 8.30 13.62
N LYS A 155 11.96 9.34 13.09
CA LYS A 155 12.35 9.39 11.67
C LYS A 155 13.38 8.32 11.30
N ASP A 156 14.25 7.97 12.23
CA ASP A 156 15.31 6.97 12.08
C ASP A 156 14.77 5.53 11.96
N LYS A 157 13.55 5.27 12.45
CA LYS A 157 12.88 3.97 12.36
C LYS A 157 11.83 3.88 11.24
N PHE A 158 11.81 4.81 10.29
CA PHE A 158 10.70 4.93 9.35
C PHE A 158 11.18 5.14 7.91
N TYR A 159 10.71 4.31 6.99
CA TYR A 159 11.05 4.41 5.58
C TYR A 159 10.18 5.43 4.83
N ILE A 160 10.81 6.33 4.07
CA ILE A 160 10.15 7.17 3.06
C ILE A 160 11.03 7.18 1.82
N ASN A 161 10.51 6.70 0.69
CA ASN A 161 11.16 6.86 -0.60
C ASN A 161 10.14 6.75 -1.74
N ILE A 162 9.45 7.85 -1.99
CA ILE A 162 8.49 7.94 -3.10
C ILE A 162 9.03 8.75 -4.29
N GLU A 163 10.14 9.45 -4.10
CA GLU A 163 10.64 10.46 -5.06
C GLU A 163 10.98 9.87 -6.43
N ASN A 164 11.43 8.60 -6.49
CA ASN A 164 11.89 7.98 -7.72
C ASN A 164 10.88 7.02 -8.37
N THR A 165 9.78 6.67 -7.69
CA THR A 165 8.86 5.61 -8.16
C THR A 165 7.38 5.99 -8.12
N GLY A 166 7.01 7.06 -7.41
CA GLY A 166 5.60 7.31 -7.12
C GLY A 166 4.99 6.21 -6.24
N SER A 167 3.67 6.19 -6.15
CA SER A 167 2.91 5.13 -5.50
C SER A 167 2.71 3.99 -6.46
N THR A 168 3.39 2.88 -6.20
CA THR A 168 3.34 1.67 -7.01
C THR A 168 2.31 0.65 -6.52
N THR A 169 1.24 1.13 -5.87
CA THR A 169 0.14 0.32 -5.35
C THR A 169 0.62 -0.92 -4.56
N SER A 170 0.38 -2.15 -5.03
CA SER A 170 0.69 -3.38 -4.28
C SER A 170 2.20 -3.64 -4.13
N SER A 171 3.02 -3.08 -5.01
CA SER A 171 4.48 -3.26 -5.05
C SER A 171 5.25 -2.32 -4.11
N THR A 172 4.59 -1.34 -3.49
CA THR A 172 5.25 -0.34 -2.63
C THR A 172 6.02 -0.94 -1.46
N ILE A 173 5.46 -1.91 -0.74
CA ILE A 173 6.10 -2.51 0.43
C ILE A 173 7.29 -3.40 0.02
N PRO A 174 7.18 -4.33 -0.95
CA PRO A 174 8.34 -5.12 -1.35
C PRO A 174 9.48 -4.29 -1.96
N ILE A 175 9.17 -3.23 -2.72
CA ILE A 175 10.19 -2.28 -3.21
C ILE A 175 10.87 -1.58 -2.04
N ALA A 176 10.10 -1.07 -1.08
CA ALA A 176 10.63 -0.42 0.12
C ALA A 176 11.55 -1.36 0.91
N LEU A 177 11.12 -2.60 1.16
CA LEU A 177 11.92 -3.61 1.86
C LEU A 177 13.24 -3.90 1.12
N LYS A 178 13.20 -4.06 -0.22
CA LYS A 178 14.41 -4.28 -1.01
C LYS A 178 15.39 -3.11 -0.88
N HIS A 179 14.90 -1.88 -0.95
CA HIS A 179 15.74 -0.70 -0.77
C HIS A 179 16.30 -0.58 0.66
N CYS A 180 15.51 -0.94 1.68
CA CYS A 180 15.98 -0.96 3.06
C CYS A 180 17.12 -1.97 3.27
N LEU A 181 17.02 -3.14 2.64
CA LEU A 181 18.09 -4.16 2.64
C LEU A 181 19.35 -3.63 1.93
N ASP A 182 19.20 -3.05 0.74
CA ASP A 182 20.32 -2.54 -0.05
C ASP A 182 21.07 -1.40 0.66
N LYS A 183 20.35 -0.60 1.44
CA LYS A 183 20.90 0.51 2.24
C LYS A 183 21.31 0.10 3.66
N ASN A 184 21.19 -1.18 4.02
CA ASN A 184 21.45 -1.71 5.37
C ASN A 184 20.63 -1.01 6.48
N ASN A 185 19.45 -0.48 6.15
CA ASN A 185 18.52 0.06 7.14
C ASN A 185 17.87 -1.06 7.97
N ILE A 186 17.70 -2.22 7.34
CA ILE A 186 17.27 -3.47 7.99
C ILE A 186 18.27 -4.56 7.66
N GLN A 187 18.42 -5.52 8.56
CA GLN A 187 19.34 -6.65 8.42
C GLN A 187 18.61 -7.95 8.76
N LYS A 188 19.26 -9.08 8.48
CA LYS A 188 18.76 -10.38 8.92
C LYS A 188 18.71 -10.38 10.47
N GLY A 189 17.54 -10.73 11.00
CA GLY A 189 17.29 -10.90 12.43
C GLY A 189 17.79 -12.23 12.97
#